data_AF-A0A6L6UB93-F1
#
_entry.id   AF-A0A6L6UB93-F1
#
_cell.length_a   1.000
_cell.length_b   1.000
_cell.length_c   1.000
_cell.angle_alpha   90.00
_cell.angle_beta   90.00
_cell.angle_gamma   90.00
#
_symmetry.space_group_name_H-M   'P 1'
#
loop_
_entity.id
_entity.type
_entity.pdbx_description
1 polymer ?
#
loop_
_entity_poly.entity_id
_entity_poly.type
_entity_poly.pdbx_seq_one_letter_code
_entity_poly.pdbx_strand_id
1 'polypeptide(L)'
;MEYLEAKEKFISTWGSLGSLWGINKAMAQIQALLFIATKPLSMEDIMEELKISRGNTSMNLRQLMDWGIVTKVLVSGERKEFFTTEKDVQELARIVAKERSRREIRPVIKVLEDVSSIKNDGTEKSKELIKQTKALHQLTLDLDTLMNKMVNQKQNWLTKSVFKLMK
;
A
#
# COMPACT_ATOMS: atom_id res chain seq x y z
N MET A 1 -5.38 26.35 14.01
CA MET A 1 -4.37 25.30 13.81
C MET A 1 -3.33 25.87 12.88
N GLU A 2 -2.12 26.05 13.39
CA GLU A 2 -0.99 26.53 12.61
C GLU A 2 -0.42 25.40 11.73
N TYR A 3 0.44 25.73 10.76
CA TYR A 3 0.99 24.76 9.82
C TYR A 3 1.66 23.56 10.50
N LEU A 4 2.49 23.79 11.52
CA LEU A 4 3.22 22.73 12.22
C LEU A 4 2.26 21.75 12.92
N GLU A 5 1.24 22.28 13.60
CA GLU A 5 0.22 21.48 14.27
C GLU A 5 -0.58 20.63 13.26
N ALA A 6 -0.93 21.21 12.10
CA ALA A 6 -1.62 20.50 11.04
C ALA A 6 -0.78 19.36 10.44
N LYS A 7 0.51 19.63 10.19
CA LYS A 7 1.48 18.66 9.70
C LYS A 7 1.61 17.47 10.66
N GLU A 8 1.84 17.74 11.94
CA GLU A 8 1.98 16.70 12.97
C GLU A 8 0.70 15.87 13.10
N LYS A 9 -0.47 16.54 13.12
CA LYS A 9 -1.76 15.87 13.18
C LYS A 9 -1.98 14.96 11.97
N PHE A 10 -1.64 15.40 10.76
CA PHE A 10 -1.73 14.58 9.55
C PHE A 10 -0.83 13.34 9.63
N ILE A 11 0.47 13.53 9.91
CA ILE A 11 1.45 12.44 10.00
C ILE A 11 1.04 11.42 11.08
N SER A 12 0.61 11.89 12.25
CA SER A 12 0.17 11.04 13.36
C SER A 12 -1.09 10.25 13.01
N THR A 13 -2.07 10.90 12.37
CA THR A 13 -3.32 10.26 11.94
C THR A 13 -3.03 9.19 10.90
N TRP A 14 -2.19 9.49 9.92
CA TRP A 14 -1.81 8.52 8.89
C TRP A 14 -1.02 7.33 9.45
N GLY A 15 -0.10 7.58 10.39
CA GLY A 15 0.60 6.52 11.11
C GLY A 15 -0.34 5.60 11.89
N SER A 16 -1.37 6.17 12.51
CA SER A 16 -2.40 5.43 13.26
C SER A 16 -3.28 4.60 12.32
N LEU A 17 -3.71 5.18 11.20
CA LEU A 17 -4.44 4.45 10.16
C LEU A 17 -3.62 3.28 9.60
N GLY A 18 -2.33 3.50 9.31
CA GLY A 18 -1.42 2.45 8.86
C GLY A 18 -1.39 1.27 9.83
N SER A 19 -1.24 1.55 11.13
CA SER A 19 -1.23 0.52 12.19
C SER A 19 -2.52 -0.30 12.23
N LEU A 20 -3.68 0.35 12.07
CA LEU A 20 -4.99 -0.33 12.02
C LEU A 20 -5.11 -1.29 10.84
N TRP A 21 -4.39 -1.03 9.74
CA TRP A 21 -4.37 -1.87 8.55
C TRP A 21 -3.16 -2.81 8.50
N GLY A 22 -2.49 -3.01 9.64
CA GLY A 22 -1.34 -3.93 9.76
C GLY A 22 -0.04 -3.41 9.14
N ILE A 23 0.04 -2.12 8.82
CA ILE A 23 1.26 -1.47 8.31
C ILE A 23 2.07 -0.93 9.49
N ASN A 24 3.40 -1.03 9.41
CA ASN A 24 4.27 -0.44 10.42
C ASN A 24 4.02 1.08 10.54
N LYS A 25 3.79 1.57 11.76
CA LYS A 25 3.50 2.99 12.04
C LYS A 25 4.55 3.93 11.44
N ALA A 26 5.84 3.63 11.61
CA ALA A 26 6.93 4.47 11.12
C ALA A 26 6.96 4.48 9.58
N MET A 27 6.69 3.34 8.92
CA MET A 27 6.55 3.26 7.47
C MET A 27 5.49 4.23 6.95
N ALA A 28 4.30 4.22 7.56
CA ALA A 28 3.21 5.11 7.20
C ALA A 28 3.58 6.59 7.47
N GLN A 29 4.21 6.89 8.61
CA GLN A 29 4.63 8.26 8.94
C GLN A 29 5.69 8.81 7.98
N ILE A 30 6.68 7.99 7.58
CA ILE A 30 7.68 8.37 6.59
C ILE A 30 7.02 8.66 5.25
N GLN A 31 6.10 7.82 4.80
CA GLN A 31 5.37 8.06 3.56
C GLN A 31 4.53 9.35 3.64
N ALA A 32 3.82 9.58 4.74
CA ALA A 32 3.05 10.82 4.95
C ALA A 32 3.94 12.07 4.92
N LEU A 33 5.08 12.04 5.62
CA LEU A 33 6.03 13.14 5.63
C LEU A 33 6.54 13.42 4.21
N LEU A 34 7.00 12.38 3.51
CA LEU A 34 7.48 12.50 2.14
C LEU A 34 6.38 12.96 1.19
N PHE A 35 5.12 12.60 1.42
CA PHE A 35 3.98 12.99 0.59
C PHE A 35 3.73 14.51 0.64
N ILE A 36 3.78 15.11 1.83
CA ILE A 36 3.55 16.56 2.00
C ILE A 36 4.82 17.41 1.85
N ALA A 37 6.01 16.81 1.84
CA ALA A 37 7.27 17.53 1.67
C ALA A 37 7.35 18.21 0.29
N THR A 38 7.71 19.50 0.26
CA THR A 38 7.83 20.26 -1.00
C THR A 38 9.13 19.97 -1.76
N LYS A 39 10.09 19.31 -1.11
CA LYS A 39 11.37 18.89 -1.67
C LYS A 39 11.70 17.46 -1.21
N PRO A 40 12.53 16.72 -1.95
CA PRO A 40 13.08 15.46 -1.46
C PRO A 40 13.79 15.65 -0.12
N LEU A 41 13.66 14.68 0.78
CA LEU A 41 14.25 14.72 2.12
C LEU A 41 15.40 13.73 2.25
N SER A 42 16.45 14.09 2.99
CA SER A 42 17.49 13.13 3.36
C SER A 42 17.03 12.20 4.48
N MET A 43 17.79 11.15 4.75
CA MET A 43 17.52 10.28 5.90
C MET A 43 17.59 11.05 7.23
N GLU A 44 18.54 11.98 7.36
CA GLU A 44 18.69 12.85 8.53
C GLU A 44 17.46 13.75 8.72
N ASP A 45 16.96 14.36 7.64
CA ASP A 45 15.76 15.21 7.69
C ASP A 45 14.56 14.41 8.20
N ILE A 46 14.36 13.19 7.68
CA ILE A 46 13.26 12.30 8.10
C ILE A 46 13.38 11.92 9.58
N MET A 47 14.60 11.59 10.03
CA MET A 47 14.87 11.26 11.44
C MET A 47 14.56 12.44 12.35
N GLU A 48 14.97 13.65 11.94
CA GLU A 48 14.76 14.87 12.72
C GLU A 48 13.27 15.24 12.80
N GLU A 49 12.55 15.14 11.69
CA GLU A 49 11.13 15.47 11.59
C GLU A 49 10.25 14.47 12.36
N LEU A 50 10.55 13.18 12.29
CA LEU A 50 9.73 12.13 12.91
C LEU A 50 10.23 11.66 14.28
N LYS A 51 11.40 12.14 14.72
CA LYS A 51 12.06 11.73 15.96
C LYS A 51 12.25 10.21 16.08
N ILE A 52 12.62 9.57 14.97
CA ILE A 52 12.89 8.12 14.89
C ILE A 52 14.38 7.83 14.66
N SER A 53 14.84 6.65 15.08
CA SER A 53 16.25 6.28 14.96
C SER A 53 16.68 6.06 13.50
N ARG A 54 18.00 6.14 13.24
CA ARG A 54 18.57 5.85 11.92
C ARG A 54 18.25 4.44 11.42
N GLY A 55 18.36 3.44 12.31
CA GLY A 55 18.03 2.05 11.98
C GLY A 55 16.56 1.88 11.60
N ASN A 56 15.65 2.49 12.37
CA ASN A 56 14.22 2.47 12.09
C ASN A 56 13.90 3.17 10.74
N THR A 57 14.51 4.33 10.50
CA THR A 57 14.35 5.08 9.24
C THR A 57 14.86 4.28 8.04
N SER A 58 16.07 3.74 8.12
CA SER A 58 16.68 2.94 7.05
C SER A 58 15.86 1.71 6.68
N MET A 59 15.38 0.97 7.69
CA MET A 59 14.54 -0.20 7.49
C MET A 59 13.24 0.15 6.75
N ASN A 60 12.53 1.19 7.19
CA ASN A 60 11.25 1.55 6.60
C ASN A 60 11.40 2.21 5.22
N LEU A 61 12.45 2.99 4.99
CA LEU A 61 12.76 3.52 3.65
C LEU A 61 13.04 2.38 2.67
N ARG A 62 13.81 1.36 3.08
CA ARG A 62 14.03 0.16 2.25
C ARG A 62 12.72 -0.52 1.91
N GLN A 63 11.87 -0.77 2.91
CA GLN A 63 10.56 -1.37 2.68
C GLN A 63 9.72 -0.51 1.72
N LEU A 64 9.63 0.80 1.93
CA LEU A 64 8.88 1.68 1.04
C LEU A 64 9.41 1.68 -0.40
N MET A 65 10.72 1.57 -0.59
CA MET A 65 11.33 1.41 -1.91
C MET A 65 11.02 0.04 -2.53
N ASP A 66 11.06 -1.04 -1.74
CA ASP A 66 10.70 -2.39 -2.22
C ASP A 66 9.23 -2.44 -2.69
N TRP A 67 8.36 -1.69 -2.00
CA TRP A 67 6.95 -1.52 -2.38
C TRP A 67 6.75 -0.53 -3.55
N GLY A 68 7.81 0.14 -4.03
CA GLY A 68 7.74 1.14 -5.11
C GLY A 68 7.06 2.45 -4.71
N ILE A 69 6.79 2.66 -3.41
CA ILE A 69 6.10 3.83 -2.88
C ILE A 69 7.06 5.01 -2.72
N VAL A 70 8.31 4.72 -2.32
CA VAL A 70 9.38 5.73 -2.20
C VAL A 70 10.41 5.49 -3.28
N THR A 71 10.92 6.59 -3.82
CA THR A 71 12.03 6.59 -4.76
C THR A 71 13.19 7.40 -4.21
N LYS A 72 14.40 6.93 -4.49
CA LYS A 72 15.64 7.64 -4.19
C LYS A 72 15.95 8.62 -5.32
N VAL A 73 16.33 9.84 -4.95
CA VAL A 73 16.65 10.94 -5.86
C VAL A 73 18.09 11.39 -5.61
N LEU A 74 18.80 11.68 -6.69
CA LEU A 74 20.12 12.31 -6.64
C LEU A 74 19.95 13.83 -6.73
N VAL A 75 20.54 14.55 -5.79
CA VAL A 75 20.57 16.02 -5.79
C VAL A 75 21.98 16.47 -6.15
N SER A 76 22.11 17.31 -7.18
CA SER A 76 23.42 17.75 -7.66
C SER A 76 24.17 18.55 -6.60
N GLY A 77 25.46 18.25 -6.41
CA GLY A 77 26.31 18.89 -5.40
C GLY A 77 26.16 18.27 -4.00
N GLU A 78 25.15 17.43 -3.77
CA GLU A 78 24.97 16.73 -2.51
C GLU A 78 25.59 15.33 -2.55
N ARG A 79 26.27 14.96 -1.46
CA ARG A 79 26.79 13.60 -1.27
C ARG A 79 25.78 12.66 -0.60
N LYS A 80 24.68 13.22 -0.07
CA LYS A 80 23.64 12.48 0.64
C LYS A 80 22.62 11.90 -0.34
N GLU A 81 21.92 10.87 0.12
CA GLU A 81 20.77 10.30 -0.56
C GLU A 81 19.50 11.05 -0.16
N PHE A 82 18.64 11.34 -1.12
CA PHE A 82 17.34 11.96 -0.88
C PHE A 82 16.21 11.04 -1.31
N PHE A 83 15.05 11.23 -0.71
CA PHE A 83 13.88 10.38 -0.90
C PHE A 83 12.67 11.23 -1.23
N THR A 84 11.80 10.69 -2.10
CA THR A 84 10.51 11.29 -2.44
C THR A 84 9.47 10.18 -2.65
N THR A 85 8.21 10.58 -2.80
CA THR A 85 7.09 9.70 -3.12
C THR A 85 6.18 10.38 -4.14
N GLU A 86 5.28 9.60 -4.76
CA GLU A 86 4.27 10.12 -5.66
C GLU A 86 3.34 11.12 -4.95
N LYS A 87 3.06 12.25 -5.60
CA LYS A 87 2.28 13.37 -5.05
C LYS A 87 0.83 13.33 -5.48
N ASP A 88 0.54 12.72 -6.64
CA ASP A 88 -0.83 12.50 -7.05
C ASP A 88 -1.45 11.37 -6.21
N VAL A 89 -2.52 11.70 -5.48
CA VAL A 89 -3.21 10.76 -4.59
C VAL A 89 -3.70 9.51 -5.34
N GLN A 90 -4.16 9.67 -6.58
CA GLN A 90 -4.70 8.57 -7.37
C GLN A 90 -3.58 7.67 -7.90
N GLU A 91 -2.47 8.22 -8.34
CA GLU A 91 -1.29 7.44 -8.74
C GLU A 91 -0.67 6.70 -7.56
N LEU A 92 -0.54 7.34 -6.40
CA LEU A 92 -0.08 6.67 -5.18
C LEU A 92 -0.99 5.50 -4.80
N ALA A 93 -2.31 5.68 -4.83
CA ALA A 93 -3.27 4.61 -4.59
C ALA A 93 -3.13 3.46 -5.62
N ARG A 94 -2.86 3.78 -6.89
CA ARG A 94 -2.61 2.78 -7.94
C ARG A 94 -1.33 1.99 -7.71
N ILE A 95 -0.24 2.65 -7.31
CA ILE A 95 1.03 1.99 -6.95
C ILE A 95 0.78 1.00 -5.81
N VAL A 96 0.13 1.43 -4.73
CA VAL A 96 -0.20 0.58 -3.58
C VAL A 96 -1.10 -0.59 -3.99
N ALA A 97 -2.16 -0.33 -4.76
CA ALA A 97 -3.10 -1.36 -5.20
C ALA A 97 -2.42 -2.44 -6.06
N LYS A 98 -1.61 -2.01 -7.03
CA LYS A 98 -0.84 -2.92 -7.90
C LYS A 98 0.10 -3.79 -7.07
N GLU A 99 0.79 -3.20 -6.11
CA GLU A 99 1.75 -3.91 -5.28
C GLU A 99 1.07 -4.90 -4.30
N ARG A 100 -0.06 -4.50 -3.70
CA ARG A 100 -0.91 -5.37 -2.88
C ARG A 100 -1.43 -6.56 -3.70
N SER A 101 -1.98 -6.32 -4.89
CA SER A 101 -2.43 -7.39 -5.80
C SER A 101 -1.30 -8.39 -6.07
N ARG A 102 -0.11 -7.87 -6.42
CA ARG A 102 1.07 -8.70 -6.72
C ARG A 102 1.53 -9.54 -5.54
N ARG A 103 1.67 -8.94 -4.35
CA ARG A 103 2.26 -9.59 -3.16
C ARG A 103 1.27 -10.45 -2.37
N GLU A 104 0.00 -10.07 -2.36
CA GLU A 104 -0.97 -10.65 -1.41
C GLU A 104 -2.10 -11.41 -2.11
N ILE A 105 -2.66 -10.87 -3.20
CA ILE A 105 -3.86 -11.48 -3.83
C ILE A 105 -3.48 -12.61 -4.79
N ARG A 106 -2.54 -12.37 -5.71
CA ARG A 106 -2.16 -13.37 -6.74
C ARG A 106 -1.60 -14.67 -6.16
N PRO A 107 -0.78 -14.67 -5.08
CA PRO A 107 -0.35 -15.91 -4.45
C PRO A 107 -1.50 -16.72 -3.87
N VAL A 108 -2.49 -16.05 -3.27
CA VAL A 108 -3.68 -16.69 -2.70
C VAL A 108 -4.55 -17.29 -3.78
N ILE A 109 -4.76 -16.60 -4.91
CA ILE A 109 -5.47 -17.13 -6.08
C ILE A 109 -4.89 -18.49 -6.49
N LYS A 110 -3.56 -18.56 -6.68
CA LYS A 110 -2.89 -19.79 -7.09
C LYS A 110 -3.12 -20.94 -6.10
N VAL A 111 -2.98 -20.68 -4.81
CA VAL A 111 -3.21 -21.71 -3.78
C VAL A 111 -4.67 -22.17 -3.75
N LEU A 112 -5.62 -21.24 -3.87
CA LEU A 112 -7.04 -21.57 -3.88
C LEU A 112 -7.44 -22.35 -5.14
N GLU A 113 -6.83 -22.07 -6.28
CA GLU A 113 -6.99 -22.87 -7.50
C GLU A 113 -6.54 -24.33 -7.28
N ASP A 114 -5.34 -24.52 -6.72
CA ASP A 114 -4.79 -25.85 -6.43
C ASP A 114 -5.70 -26.63 -5.44
N VAL A 115 -6.11 -25.98 -4.34
CA VAL A 115 -6.91 -26.62 -3.28
C VAL A 115 -8.35 -26.88 -3.74
N SER A 116 -8.96 -25.99 -4.51
CA SER A 116 -10.32 -26.19 -5.02
C SER A 116 -10.40 -27.24 -6.13
N SER A 117 -9.25 -27.67 -6.67
CA SER A 117 -9.14 -28.66 -7.75
C SER A 117 -8.77 -30.08 -7.27
N ILE A 118 -8.71 -30.32 -5.95
CA ILE A 118 -8.43 -31.65 -5.42
C ILE A 118 -9.52 -32.66 -5.81
N LYS A 119 -9.16 -33.95 -5.84
CA LYS A 119 -10.13 -35.01 -6.08
C LYS A 119 -11.12 -35.09 -4.91
N ASN A 120 -12.41 -35.03 -5.23
CA ASN A 120 -13.46 -35.34 -4.28
C ASN A 120 -13.45 -36.84 -3.97
N ASP A 121 -13.15 -37.19 -2.71
CA ASP A 121 -13.10 -38.57 -2.22
C ASP A 121 -14.48 -39.10 -1.77
N GLY A 122 -15.54 -38.30 -1.94
CA GLY A 122 -16.90 -38.61 -1.55
C GLY A 122 -17.25 -38.19 -0.12
N THR A 123 -16.27 -37.78 0.69
CA THR A 123 -16.50 -37.33 2.06
C THR A 123 -17.09 -35.93 2.11
N GLU A 124 -17.89 -35.66 3.15
CA GLU A 124 -18.44 -34.30 3.38
C GLU A 124 -17.35 -33.26 3.62
N LYS A 125 -16.21 -33.66 4.21
CA LYS A 125 -15.06 -32.77 4.41
C LYS A 125 -14.44 -32.31 3.09
N SER A 126 -14.24 -33.24 2.14
CA SER A 126 -13.69 -32.91 0.81
C SER A 126 -14.64 -32.02 0.03
N LYS A 127 -15.95 -32.34 0.05
CA LYS A 127 -16.99 -31.51 -0.58
C LYS A 127 -17.01 -30.07 -0.04
N GLU A 128 -17.01 -29.91 1.28
CA GLU A 128 -17.08 -28.59 1.90
C GLU A 128 -15.80 -27.78 1.66
N LEU A 129 -14.62 -28.40 1.75
CA LEU A 129 -13.34 -27.74 1.43
C LEU A 129 -13.33 -27.22 -0.01
N ILE A 130 -13.66 -28.06 -0.99
CA ILE A 130 -13.73 -27.67 -2.41
C ILE A 130 -14.71 -26.52 -2.61
N LYS A 131 -15.91 -26.63 -2.02
CA LYS A 131 -16.96 -25.60 -2.15
C LYS A 131 -16.48 -24.24 -1.62
N GLN A 132 -15.94 -24.20 -0.40
CA GLN A 132 -15.52 -22.94 0.23
C GLN A 132 -14.30 -22.33 -0.46
N THR A 133 -13.31 -23.16 -0.81
CA THR A 133 -12.10 -22.68 -1.49
C THR A 133 -12.38 -22.21 -2.91
N LYS A 134 -13.33 -22.84 -3.61
CA LYS A 134 -13.80 -22.36 -4.93
C LYS A 134 -14.52 -21.02 -4.84
N ALA A 135 -15.34 -20.81 -3.80
CA ALA A 135 -16.00 -19.52 -3.57
C ALA A 135 -14.96 -18.41 -3.26
N LEU A 136 -13.97 -18.70 -2.42
CA LEU A 136 -12.86 -17.78 -2.15
C LEU A 136 -11.99 -17.52 -3.39
N HIS A 137 -11.74 -18.54 -4.20
CA HIS A 137 -10.99 -18.40 -5.45
C HIS A 137 -11.68 -17.41 -6.39
N GLN A 138 -13.01 -17.56 -6.55
CA GLN A 138 -13.78 -16.63 -7.38
C GLN A 138 -13.76 -15.21 -6.81
N LEU A 139 -13.96 -15.04 -5.51
CA LEU A 139 -13.92 -13.72 -4.86
C LEU A 139 -12.56 -13.03 -5.05
N THR A 140 -11.47 -13.78 -4.91
CA THR A 140 -10.11 -13.24 -5.04
C THR A 140 -9.76 -12.90 -6.50
N LEU A 141 -10.22 -13.69 -7.48
CA LEU A 141 -10.13 -13.36 -8.90
C LEU A 141 -10.91 -12.10 -9.26
N ASP A 142 -12.13 -11.95 -8.74
CA ASP A 142 -12.95 -10.77 -8.95
C ASP A 142 -12.26 -9.53 -8.36
N LEU A 143 -11.71 -9.65 -7.14
CA LEU A 143 -10.94 -8.59 -6.49
C LEU A 143 -9.69 -8.20 -7.29
N ASP A 144 -8.90 -9.17 -7.78
CA ASP A 144 -7.71 -8.88 -8.59
C ASP A 144 -8.09 -8.18 -9.90
N THR A 145 -9.17 -8.63 -10.55
CA THR A 145 -9.70 -8.01 -11.78
C THR A 145 -10.15 -6.58 -11.54
N LEU A 146 -10.85 -6.33 -10.43
CA LEU A 146 -11.26 -4.98 -10.03
C LEU A 146 -10.04 -4.09 -9.80
N MET A 147 -9.06 -4.55 -9.01
CA MET A 147 -7.82 -3.83 -8.72
C MET A 147 -7.05 -3.48 -10.01
N ASN A 148 -6.88 -4.44 -10.93
CA ASN A 148 -6.22 -4.21 -12.22
C ASN A 148 -6.99 -3.20 -13.10
N LYS A 149 -8.32 -3.24 -13.08
CA LYS A 149 -9.15 -2.24 -13.78
C LYS A 149 -8.99 -0.84 -13.17
N MET A 150 -8.91 -0.71 -11.84
CA MET A 150 -8.65 0.59 -11.19
C MET A 150 -7.29 1.15 -11.58
N VAL A 151 -6.28 0.29 -11.67
CA VAL A 151 -4.92 0.67 -12.03
C VAL A 151 -4.83 1.16 -13.48
N ASN A 152 -5.55 0.52 -14.40
CA ASN A 152 -5.48 0.81 -15.83
C ASN A 152 -6.44 1.91 -16.32
N GLN A 153 -7.50 2.24 -15.57
CA GLN A 153 -8.38 3.34 -15.93
C GLN A 153 -7.84 4.68 -15.44
N LYS A 154 -7.27 5.47 -16.37
CA LYS A 154 -6.86 6.85 -16.13
C LYS A 154 -8.06 7.71 -15.66
N GLN A 155 -7.97 8.18 -14.41
CA GLN A 155 -8.56 9.39 -13.80
C GLN A 155 -10.08 9.54 -13.50
N ASN A 156 -11.02 8.74 -14.02
CA ASN A 156 -12.44 9.18 -13.97
C ASN A 156 -13.46 8.37 -13.13
N TRP A 157 -13.07 7.30 -12.43
CA TRP A 157 -14.05 6.36 -11.83
C TRP A 157 -14.11 6.30 -10.30
N LEU A 158 -13.02 6.53 -9.56
CA LEU A 158 -13.07 6.53 -8.08
C LEU A 158 -14.00 7.62 -7.54
N THR A 159 -13.99 8.79 -8.16
CA THR A 159 -14.97 9.86 -7.88
C THR A 159 -16.38 9.36 -8.20
N LYS A 160 -16.64 8.83 -9.40
CA LYS A 160 -17.99 8.38 -9.80
C LYS A 160 -18.58 7.25 -8.95
N SER A 161 -17.75 6.36 -8.39
CA SER A 161 -18.22 5.24 -7.56
C SER A 161 -18.50 5.65 -6.11
N VAL A 162 -17.66 6.50 -5.53
CA VAL A 162 -17.94 7.09 -4.21
C VAL A 162 -19.20 7.95 -4.28
N PHE A 163 -19.38 8.73 -5.35
CA PHE A 163 -20.61 9.50 -5.59
C PHE A 163 -21.86 8.62 -5.82
N LYS A 164 -21.72 7.36 -6.24
CA LYS A 164 -22.86 6.42 -6.40
C LYS A 164 -23.26 5.71 -5.11
N LEU A 165 -22.35 5.60 -4.13
CA LEU A 165 -22.63 4.98 -2.83
C LEU A 165 -23.17 5.98 -1.80
N MET A 166 -23.11 7.28 -2.08
CA MET A 166 -23.69 8.36 -1.27
C MET A 166 -25.07 8.84 -1.77
N LYS A 167 -25.73 8.06 -2.64
CA LYS A 167 -27.08 8.34 -3.13
C LYS A 167 -27.99 7.14 -2.92
#